data_AF-A0A0Q9HWY4-F1
#
_entry.id   AF-A0A0Q9HWY4-F1
#
_cell.length_a   1.000
_cell.length_b   1.000
_cell.length_c   1.000
_cell.angle_alpha   90.00
_cell.angle_beta   90.00
_cell.angle_gamma   90.00
#
_symmetry.space_group_name_H-M   'P 1'
#
loop_
_entity.id
_entity.type
_entity.pdbx_description
1 polymer ?
#
loop_
_entity_poly.entity_id
_entity_poly.type
_entity_poly.pdbx_seq_one_letter_code
_entity_poly.pdbx_strand_id
1 'polypeptide(L)' 'MSFPARRQAKATLPYLAYESRHSMANPPLLAVLDRDTEDRALIMFRDELRDTKEIAWRLEATEAAVANGIANARERARAR' A
#
# COMPACT_ATOMS: atom_id res chain seq x y z
N MET A 1 7.27 17.80 61.43
CA MET A 1 6.02 17.98 60.67
C MET A 1 6.38 18.55 59.30
N SER A 2 6.14 17.84 58.19
CA SER A 2 6.04 18.38 56.82
C SER A 2 5.66 17.28 55.83
N PHE A 3 4.39 17.29 55.42
CA PHE A 3 3.87 16.83 54.13
C PHE A 3 2.59 17.66 53.92
N PRO A 4 2.19 18.09 52.70
CA PRO A 4 2.16 17.24 51.51
C PRO A 4 2.41 17.94 50.14
N ALA A 5 2.65 17.16 49.09
CA ALA A 5 2.29 17.56 47.73
C ALA A 5 1.79 16.34 46.94
N ARG A 6 0.61 16.52 46.35
CA ARG A 6 -0.24 15.53 45.67
C ARG A 6 0.29 15.11 44.30
N ARG A 7 -0.05 13.85 43.95
CA ARG A 7 -0.44 13.29 42.65
C ARG A 7 0.43 13.62 41.43
N GLN A 8 0.98 12.56 40.84
CA GLN A 8 0.58 12.17 39.49
C GLN A 8 0.58 10.64 39.37
N ALA A 9 -0.60 10.09 39.11
CA ALA A 9 -0.79 8.73 38.62
C ALA A 9 -0.85 8.80 37.10
N LYS A 10 -0.02 8.00 36.42
CA LYS A 10 -0.23 7.46 35.06
C LYS A 10 0.54 6.13 35.07
N ALA A 11 -0.09 4.95 35.19
CA ALA A 11 -0.80 4.24 34.10
C ALA A 11 0.02 4.37 32.80
N THR A 12 0.53 3.33 32.15
CA THR A 12 -0.01 1.98 31.94
C THR A 12 1.12 1.18 31.27
N LEU A 13 1.13 -0.13 31.48
CA LEU A 13 2.03 -1.12 30.85
C LEU A 13 2.20 -0.87 29.35
N PRO A 14 3.41 -0.91 28.76
CA PRO A 14 3.54 -1.12 27.33
C PRO A 14 3.38 -2.63 27.05
N TYR A 15 2.16 -3.13 27.22
CA TYR A 15 1.75 -4.32 26.48
C TYR A 15 1.53 -3.86 25.04
N LEU A 16 2.34 -4.41 24.13
CA LEU A 16 2.25 -4.44 22.66
C LEU A 16 3.64 -4.25 22.02
N ALA A 17 4.60 -5.09 22.43
CA ALA A 17 5.70 -5.51 21.56
C ALA A 17 5.21 -6.64 20.62
N TYR A 18 4.05 -6.39 19.99
CA TYR A 18 3.38 -7.19 18.99
C TYR A 18 3.07 -6.12 17.93
N GLU A 19 3.89 -5.86 16.92
CA GLU A 19 4.23 -6.75 15.82
C GLU A 19 5.53 -6.25 15.17
N SER A 20 6.63 -6.98 15.33
CA SER A 20 7.82 -6.83 14.47
C SER A 20 8.02 -8.12 13.67
N ARG A 21 6.96 -8.56 12.98
CA ARG A 21 6.99 -9.72 12.07
C ARG A 21 6.80 -9.35 10.60
N HIS A 22 7.12 -8.12 10.20
CA HIS A 22 7.20 -7.74 8.78
C HIS A 22 8.41 -6.85 8.47
N SER A 23 9.56 -7.13 9.09
CA SER A 23 10.85 -6.78 8.50
C SER A 23 11.20 -7.84 7.44
N MET A 24 10.38 -7.95 6.39
CA MET A 24 10.82 -8.48 5.10
C MET A 24 11.13 -7.26 4.25
N ALA A 25 12.34 -7.19 3.72
CA ALA A 25 12.72 -6.17 2.75
C ALA A 25 11.63 -6.05 1.68
N ASN A 26 10.87 -4.94 1.70
CA ASN A 26 9.95 -4.64 0.61
C ASN A 26 10.83 -4.47 -0.64
N PRO A 27 10.74 -5.33 -1.67
CA PRO A 27 11.35 -5.00 -2.95
C PRO A 27 10.84 -3.62 -3.37
N PRO A 28 11.67 -2.76 -3.99
CA PRO A 28 11.23 -1.43 -4.37
C PRO A 28 10.03 -1.56 -5.30
N LEU A 29 8.85 -1.20 -4.79
CA LEU A 29 7.64 -1.25 -5.59
C LEU A 29 7.81 -0.32 -6.79
N LEU A 30 7.44 -0.82 -7.96
CA LEU A 30 7.50 -0.01 -9.18
C LEU A 30 6.60 1.23 -9.02
N ALA A 31 7.22 2.40 -9.15
CA ALA A 31 6.53 3.70 -9.11
C ALA A 31 5.92 4.08 -10.46
N VAL A 32 6.39 3.45 -11.55
CA VAL A 32 5.90 3.64 -12.92
C VAL A 32 5.84 2.27 -13.58
N LEU A 33 4.74 1.99 -14.28
CA LEU A 33 4.58 0.78 -15.07
C LEU A 33 5.05 1.02 -16.51
N ASP A 34 5.69 0.03 -17.12
CA ASP A 34 5.92 0.04 -18.56
C ASP A 34 4.62 -0.20 -19.33
N ARG A 35 4.63 0.07 -20.64
CA ARG A 35 3.43 0.00 -21.47
C ARG A 35 2.76 -1.38 -21.44
N ASP A 36 3.55 -2.44 -21.48
CA ASP A 36 3.03 -3.81 -21.49
C ASP A 36 2.39 -4.18 -20.14
N THR A 37 2.98 -3.69 -19.05
CA THR A 37 2.48 -3.87 -17.68
C THR A 37 1.25 -3.01 -17.42
N GLU A 38 1.16 -1.80 -17.99
CA GLU A 38 -0.05 -0.98 -17.96
C GLU A 38 -1.24 -1.66 -18.66
N ASP A 39 -1.00 -2.23 -19.84
CA ASP A 39 -2.01 -2.96 -20.59
C ASP A 39 -2.42 -4.24 -19.85
N ARG A 40 -1.46 -4.95 -19.24
CA ARG A 40 -1.71 -6.10 -18.36
C ARG A 40 -2.48 -5.72 -17.10
N ALA A 41 -2.16 -4.60 -16.47
CA ALA A 41 -2.88 -4.07 -15.30
C ALA A 41 -4.34 -3.76 -15.65
N LEU A 42 -4.59 -3.19 -16.84
CA LEU A 42 -5.95 -2.96 -17.34
C LEU A 42 -6.73 -4.26 -17.55
N ILE A 43 -6.09 -5.30 -18.11
CA ILE A 43 -6.72 -6.62 -18.27
C ILE A 43 -7.06 -7.22 -16.90
N MET A 44 -6.09 -7.24 -15.96
CA MET A 44 -6.32 -7.74 -14.59
C MET A 44 -7.44 -6.98 -13.88
N PHE A 45 -7.53 -5.67 -14.07
CA PHE A 45 -8.59 -4.85 -13.49
C PHE A 45 -9.98 -5.18 -14.04
N ARG A 46 -10.07 -5.49 -15.35
CA ARG A 46 -11.34 -5.80 -16.00
C ARG A 46 -11.82 -7.22 -15.73
N ASP A 47 -10.90 -8.18 -15.80
CA ASP A 47 -11.24 -9.60 -15.94
C ASP A 47 -11.03 -10.40 -14.65
N GLU A 48 -10.07 -10.02 -13.80
CA GLU A 48 -9.66 -10.86 -12.66
C GLU A 48 -10.03 -10.28 -11.31
N LEU A 49 -9.61 -9.04 -11.03
CA LEU A 49 -9.48 -8.58 -9.64
C LEU A 49 -10.42 -7.46 -9.24
N ARG A 50 -10.69 -6.50 -10.13
CA ARG A 50 -11.40 -5.23 -9.84
C ARG A 50 -10.83 -4.39 -8.68
N ASP A 51 -9.89 -4.90 -7.89
CA ASP A 51 -9.20 -4.21 -6.81
C ASP A 51 -7.78 -3.83 -7.23
N THR A 52 -7.50 -2.52 -7.19
CA THR A 52 -6.20 -1.95 -7.54
C THR A 52 -5.10 -2.37 -6.55
N LYS A 53 -5.45 -2.65 -5.29
CA LYS A 53 -4.48 -3.09 -4.27
C LYS A 53 -3.92 -4.47 -4.55
N GLU A 54 -4.81 -5.39 -4.92
CA GLU A 54 -4.40 -6.76 -5.24
C GLU A 54 -3.59 -6.79 -6.54
N ILE A 55 -3.94 -5.97 -7.53
CA ILE A 55 -3.15 -5.81 -8.76
C ILE A 55 -1.76 -5.22 -8.44
N ALA A 56 -1.69 -4.21 -7.58
CA ALA A 56 -0.43 -3.62 -7.13
C ALA A 56 0.48 -4.64 -6.44
N TRP A 57 -0.09 -5.52 -5.61
CA TRP A 57 0.65 -6.62 -5.01
C TRP A 57 1.15 -7.63 -6.05
N ARG A 58 0.32 -8.02 -7.02
CA ARG A 58 0.70 -8.97 -8.08
C ARG A 58 1.72 -8.43 -9.07
N LEU A 59 1.70 -7.13 -9.33
CA LEU A 59 2.63 -6.45 -10.24
C LEU A 59 3.86 -5.92 -9.51
N GLU A 60 4.00 -6.17 -8.21
CA GLU A 60 5.07 -5.62 -7.36
C GLU A 60 5.23 -4.10 -7.56
N ALA A 61 4.08 -3.41 -7.66
CA ALA A 61 3.99 -1.99 -7.96
C ALA A 61 3.24 -1.23 -6.87
N THR A 62 3.36 0.09 -6.87
CA THR A 62 2.53 0.93 -5.99
C THR A 62 1.10 1.01 -6.50
N GLU A 63 0.11 1.14 -5.60
CA GLU A 63 -1.29 1.35 -5.98
C GLU A 63 -1.46 2.54 -6.94
N ALA A 64 -0.68 3.61 -6.71
CA ALA A 64 -0.67 4.80 -7.55
C ALA A 64 -0.15 4.50 -8.97
N ALA A 65 0.94 3.71 -9.09
CA ALA A 65 1.48 3.31 -10.40
C ALA A 65 0.46 2.47 -11.18
N VAL A 66 -0.23 1.55 -10.50
CA VAL A 66 -1.29 0.73 -11.12
C VAL A 66 -2.48 1.58 -11.56
N ALA A 67 -2.98 2.48 -10.70
CA ALA A 67 -4.09 3.36 -11.03
C ALA A 67 -3.77 4.25 -12.24
N ASN A 68 -2.58 4.86 -12.25
CA ASN A 68 -2.11 5.67 -13.36
C ASN A 68 -1.93 4.84 -14.64
N GLY A 69 -1.34 3.65 -14.51
CA GLY A 69 -1.12 2.74 -15.64
C GLY A 69 -2.42 2.26 -16.29
N ILE A 70 -3.42 1.91 -15.48
CA ILE A 70 -4.77 1.57 -15.96
C ILE A 70 -5.39 2.76 -16.70
N ALA A 71 -5.27 3.98 -16.15
CA ALA A 71 -5.79 5.18 -16.81
C ALA A 71 -5.12 5.44 -18.17
N ASN A 72 -3.79 5.33 -18.23
CA ASN A 72 -3.00 5.47 -19.45
C ASN A 72 -3.39 4.42 -20.51
N ALA A 73 -3.48 3.15 -20.11
CA ALA A 73 -3.89 2.06 -20.99
C ALA A 73 -5.31 2.26 -21.54
N ARG A 74 -6.26 2.74 -20.70
CA ARG A 74 -7.62 3.06 -21.14
C ARG A 74 -7.67 4.19 -22.16
N GLU A 75 -6.89 5.24 -21.94
CA GLU A 75 -6.83 6.37 -22.85
C GLU A 75 -6.28 5.95 -24.22
N ARG A 76 -5.20 5.16 -24.23
CA ARG A 76 -4.66 4.59 -25.48
C ARG A 76 -5.63 3.66 -26.19
N ALA A 77 -6.35 2.83 -25.45
CA ALA A 77 -7.35 1.92 -26.03
C ALA A 77 -8.51 2.67 -26.70
N ARG A 78 -8.79 3.91 -26.29
CA ARG A 78 -9.80 4.79 -26.90
C ARG A 78 -9.29 5.57 -28.12
N ALA A 79 -8.00 5.87 -28.16
CA ALA A 79 -7.39 6.62 -29.25
C ALA A 79 -7.15 5.79 -30.53
N ARG A 80 -7.53 4.51 -30.53
CA ARG A 80 -7.41 3.57 -31.65
C ARG A 80 -8.78 3.31 -32.28
#